data_AF-A0A4S3PHK7-F1
#
_entry.id   AF-A0A4S3PHK7-F1
#
_cell.length_a   1.000
_cell.length_b   1.000
_cell.length_c   1.000
_cell.angle_alpha   90.00
_cell.angle_beta   90.00
_cell.angle_gamma   90.00
#
_symmetry.space_group_name_H-M   'P 1'
#
loop_
_entity.id
_entity.type
_entity.pdbx_description
1 polymer ?
#
loop_
_entity_poly.entity_id
_entity_poly.type
_entity_poly.pdbx_seq_one_letter_code
_entity_poly.pdbx_strand_id
1 'polypeptide(L)' 'LNRMKKGEFKRMLVVATGALLSPLSFQQNETIPCIAHAVSIEYGGEQ' A
#
# COMPACT_ATOMS: atom_id res chain seq x y z
N LEU A 1 -7.29 -7.88 -9.24
CA LEU A 1 -8.75 -7.76 -9.45
C LEU A 1 -9.40 -9.01 -10.06
N ASN A 2 -8.77 -9.75 -10.99
CA ASN A 2 -9.37 -10.97 -11.59
C ASN A 2 -9.78 -12.02 -10.56
N ARG A 3 -9.03 -12.18 -9.47
CA ARG A 3 -9.36 -13.08 -8.35
C ARG A 3 -10.59 -12.62 -7.55
N MET A 4 -10.75 -11.30 -7.37
CA MET A 4 -11.97 -10.75 -6.79
C MET A 4 -13.18 -10.96 -7.71
N LYS A 5 -13.02 -10.77 -9.04
CA LYS A 5 -14.06 -11.06 -10.04
C LYS A 5 -14.45 -12.55 -10.09
N LYS A 6 -13.51 -13.46 -9.82
CA LYS A 6 -13.76 -14.89 -9.66
C LYS A 6 -14.39 -15.26 -8.31
N GLY A 7 -14.57 -14.30 -7.41
CA GLY A 7 -15.15 -14.51 -6.08
C GLY A 7 -14.18 -15.04 -5.01
N GLU A 8 -12.88 -15.18 -5.33
CA GLU A 8 -11.87 -15.71 -4.39
C GLU A 8 -11.62 -14.76 -3.21
N PHE A 9 -11.80 -13.45 -3.42
CA PHE A 9 -11.68 -12.43 -2.39
C PHE A 9 -12.82 -11.43 -2.49
N LYS A 10 -13.51 -11.18 -1.37
CA LYS A 10 -14.59 -10.18 -1.29
C LYS A 10 -14.14 -8.82 -0.76
N ARG A 11 -13.15 -8.81 0.13
CA ARG A 11 -12.60 -7.61 0.77
C ARG A 11 -11.08 -7.70 0.78
N MET A 12 -10.39 -6.61 0.46
CA MET A 12 -8.94 -6.56 0.37
C MET A 12 -8.44 -5.19 0.83
N LEU A 13 -7.50 -5.17 1.77
CA LEU A 13 -6.77 -3.97 2.14
C LEU A 13 -5.45 -3.94 1.37
N VAL A 14 -5.30 -2.98 0.47
CA VAL A 14 -4.05 -2.75 -0.26
C VAL A 14 -3.27 -1.67 0.46
N VAL A 15 -2.01 -1.94 0.81
CA VAL A 15 -1.14 -0.96 1.48
C VAL A 15 0.07 -0.66 0.60
N ALA A 16 0.11 0.53 0.02
CA ALA A 16 1.27 1.04 -0.68
C ALA A 16 2.27 1.59 0.34
N THR A 17 3.49 1.06 0.36
CA THR A 17 4.55 1.54 1.25
C THR A 17 5.59 2.34 0.47
N GLY A 18 6.30 3.24 1.15
CA GLY A 18 7.36 4.04 0.55
C GLY A 18 8.41 4.42 1.58
N ALA A 19 9.63 4.63 1.11
CA ALA A 19 10.71 5.23 1.89
C ALA A 19 10.97 6.64 1.37
N LEU A 20 11.01 7.61 2.27
CA LEU A 20 11.20 9.02 1.96
C LEU A 20 12.68 9.36 2.11
N LEU A 21 13.50 8.93 1.14
CA LEU A 21 14.95 9.18 1.15
C LEU A 21 15.43 10.05 -0.01
N SER A 22 16.60 10.64 0.20
CA SER A 22 17.46 11.22 -0.83
C SER A 22 18.84 10.53 -0.82
N PRO A 23 19.62 10.60 -1.92
CA PRO A 23 20.98 10.08 -1.93
C PRO A 23 21.85 10.63 -0.80
N LEU A 24 21.65 11.91 -0.43
CA LEU A 24 22.38 12.58 0.62
C LEU A 24 22.03 12.04 2.01
N SER A 25 20.74 11.90 2.33
CA SER A 25 20.29 11.34 3.60
C SER A 25 20.82 9.92 3.83
N PHE A 26 20.93 9.12 2.76
CA PHE A 26 21.58 7.81 2.84
C PHE A 26 23.09 7.92 3.11
N GLN A 27 23.81 8.79 2.41
CA GLN A 27 25.25 8.97 2.57
C GLN A 27 25.66 9.55 3.92
N GLN A 28 24.82 10.40 4.50
CA GLN A 28 25.02 11.00 5.82
C GLN A 28 24.60 10.06 6.97
N ASN A 29 24.13 8.84 6.66
CA ASN A 29 23.57 7.90 7.62
C ASN A 29 22.41 8.50 8.45
N GLU A 30 21.61 9.36 7.84
CA GLU A 30 20.40 9.86 8.46
C GLU A 30 19.35 8.73 8.54
N THR A 31 18.45 8.82 9.52
CA THR A 31 17.32 7.88 9.60
C THR A 31 16.41 8.09 8.40
N ILE A 32 16.06 7.02 7.69
CA ILE A 32 15.15 7.09 6.54
C ILE A 32 13.70 6.93 7.04
N PRO A 33 12.85 7.96 6.93
CA PRO A 33 11.45 7.83 7.27
C PRO A 33 10.69 6.99 6.24
N CYS A 34 9.74 6.18 6.70
CA CYS A 34 8.87 5.35 5.86
C CYS A 34 7.41 5.78 5.98
N ILE A 35 6.64 5.56 4.93
CA ILE A 35 5.20 5.87 4.85
C ILE A 35 4.41 4.67 4.32
N ALA A 36 3.16 4.55 4.73
CA ALA A 36 2.22 3.56 4.23
C ALA A 36 0.85 4.22 3.97
N HIS A 37 0.25 3.95 2.81
CA HIS A 37 -1.08 4.38 2.44
C HIS A 37 -1.97 3.16 2.18
N ALA A 38 -3.08 3.06 2.89
CA ALA A 38 -3.99 1.92 2.80
C ALA A 38 -5.26 2.29 2.04
N VAL A 39 -5.70 1.41 1.14
CA VAL A 39 -6.97 1.49 0.39
C VAL A 39 -7.73 0.19 0.61
N SER A 40 -8.92 0.28 1.20
CA SER A 40 -9.83 -0.86 1.29
C SER A 40 -10.62 -0.98 -0.01
N ILE A 41 -10.71 -2.20 -0.54
CA ILE A 41 -11.47 -2.52 -1.75
C ILE A 41 -12.44 -3.65 -1.42
N GLU A 42 -13.72 -3.42 -1.65
CA GLU A 42 -14.80 -4.38 -1.42
C GLU A 42 -15.56 -4.66 -2.71
N TYR A 43 -15.86 -5.93 -2.97
CA TYR A 43 -16.61 -6.36 -4.14
C TYR A 43 -18.07 -6.62 -3.78
N GLY A 44 -18.99 -5.88 -4.41
CA GLY A 44 -20.43 -5.98 -4.15
C GLY A 44 -20.88 -5.30 -2.86
N GLY A 45 -20.14 -4.28 -2.39
CA GLY A 45 -20.60 -3.45 -1.27
C GLY A 45 -21.85 -2.66 -1.65
N GLU A 46 -22.80 -2.59 -0.72
CA GLU A 46 -23.88 -1.61 -0.78
C GLU A 46 -23.29 -0.21 -0.58
N GLN A 47 -23.80 0.78 -1.32
CA GLN A 47 -23.45 2.19 -1.13
C GLN A 47 -24.14 2.76 0.11
#